data_AF-A0A1B9GC09-F1
#
_entry.id   AF-A0A1B9GC09-F1
#
_cell.length_a   1.000
_cell.length_b   1.000
_cell.length_c   1.000
_cell.angle_alpha   90.00
_cell.angle_beta   90.00
_cell.angle_gamma   90.00
#
_symmetry.space_group_name_H-M   'P 1'
#
loop_
_entity.id
_entity.type
_entity.pdbx_description
1 polymer ?
#
loop_
_entity_poly.entity_id
_entity_poly.type
_entity_poly.pdbx_seq_one_letter_code
_entity_poly.pdbx_strand_id
1 'polypeptide(L)'
;MNMQPSAGERVWAIPELQDAIISGVSPEIWSKLSLVSKSFFEPMIRRIFKSCTQRKYEELMRRCRSNERKALYRSSIEIIILHTSNLSARPANWVKLFEHCPNLEQIIYQSKRLKRSINDDGKPEYTFDYSCHECLPWNPTEPIKAPVGLPKSFKIVRNLTISAGLDWTVQESLYPLYKSKLLERIRFYGHGPSSLNLLYLPLPTHYLVDMFSELVKERFDTPKVLSLKTFDLTLPELVNLIGNKLEVFSVEPETYATTGIAFEEFYRKVEWDQLQELFTLLIAFRRQPTSESDLQNNVEDTPFTIPIRKDVKKLKNLYQIRIELVYPPDTILSPIQLDNEKRYVRQIADIVYSLVHWSHFITKEPLSNNLVLMASYERTDMIVPHVRSAEFSHTLYQAFLERIKERGEADIRRLEGTM
;
A
#
# COMPACT_ATOMS: atom_id res chain seq x y z
N MET A 1 46.55 19.51 -40.24
CA MET A 1 46.59 20.16 -38.91
C MET A 1 45.38 19.68 -38.12
N ASN A 2 45.57 18.91 -37.05
CA ASN A 2 44.47 18.52 -36.16
C ASN A 2 44.19 19.69 -35.21
N MET A 3 43.18 20.50 -35.53
CA MET A 3 42.67 21.49 -34.58
C MET A 3 42.10 20.74 -33.38
N GLN A 4 42.61 21.05 -32.18
CA GLN A 4 42.01 20.53 -30.95
C GLN A 4 40.61 21.12 -30.79
N PRO A 5 39.63 20.32 -30.33
CA PRO A 5 38.28 20.81 -30.10
C PRO A 5 38.28 21.91 -29.04
N SER A 6 37.48 22.94 -29.28
CA SER A 6 37.19 24.04 -28.36
C SER A 6 36.57 23.53 -27.06
N ALA A 7 36.61 24.33 -26.00
CA ALA A 7 35.98 23.99 -24.72
C ALA A 7 34.48 23.70 -24.88
N GLY A 8 33.79 24.45 -25.74
CA GLY A 8 32.40 24.20 -26.10
C GLY A 8 32.20 22.84 -26.75
N GLU A 9 33.02 22.48 -27.74
CA GLU A 9 32.95 21.16 -28.40
C GLU A 9 33.23 20.00 -27.44
N ARG A 10 34.12 20.19 -26.46
CA ARG A 10 34.38 19.18 -25.42
C ARG A 10 33.19 19.01 -24.47
N VAL A 11 32.56 20.10 -24.03
CA VAL A 11 31.34 20.05 -23.19
C VAL A 11 30.19 19.40 -23.96
N TRP A 12 30.00 19.77 -25.23
CA TRP A 12 29.00 19.18 -26.11
C TRP A 12 29.40 17.81 -26.66
N ALA A 13 30.53 17.21 -26.26
CA ALA A 13 30.87 15.83 -26.57
C ALA A 13 30.49 14.85 -25.45
N ILE A 14 30.09 15.34 -24.27
CA ILE A 14 29.78 14.52 -23.09
C ILE A 14 28.25 14.48 -22.89
N PRO A 15 27.56 13.36 -23.21
CA PRO A 15 26.10 13.27 -23.16
C PRO A 15 25.49 13.64 -21.81
N GLU A 16 26.12 13.26 -20.71
CA GLU A 16 25.63 13.50 -19.35
C GLU A 16 25.60 15.01 -19.03
N LEU A 17 26.59 15.77 -19.51
CA LEU A 17 26.63 17.21 -19.35
C LEU A 17 25.60 17.92 -20.23
N GLN A 18 25.38 17.43 -21.46
CA GLN A 18 24.31 17.94 -22.32
C GLN A 18 22.94 17.79 -21.64
N ASP A 19 22.67 16.60 -21.09
CA ASP A 19 21.40 16.31 -20.42
C ASP A 19 21.24 17.15 -19.16
N ALA A 20 22.31 17.35 -18.37
CA ALA A 20 22.30 18.22 -17.20
C ALA A 20 22.02 19.69 -17.57
N ILE A 21 22.68 20.22 -18.61
CA ILE A 21 22.46 21.59 -19.10
C ILE A 21 21.02 21.76 -19.55
N ILE A 22 20.49 20.84 -20.37
CA ILE A 22 19.10 20.92 -20.87
C ILE A 22 18.09 20.75 -19.73
N SER A 23 18.44 20.01 -18.68
CA SER A 23 17.60 19.90 -17.47
C SER A 23 17.38 21.22 -16.77
N GLY A 24 18.36 22.13 -16.84
CA GLY A 24 18.27 23.48 -16.29
C GLY A 24 17.55 24.49 -17.19
N VAL A 25 17.21 24.13 -18.43
CA VAL A 25 16.56 25.04 -19.38
C VAL A 25 15.04 24.94 -19.26
N SER A 26 14.39 26.10 -19.15
CA SER A 26 12.93 26.19 -19.06
C SER A 26 12.23 25.67 -20.33
N PRO A 27 11.12 24.89 -20.21
CA PRO A 27 10.41 24.29 -21.34
C PRO A 27 9.97 25.26 -22.43
N GLU A 28 9.70 26.53 -22.09
CA GLU A 28 9.24 27.56 -23.03
C GLU A 28 10.30 27.91 -24.09
N ILE A 29 11.58 27.66 -23.79
CA ILE A 29 12.70 28.02 -24.66
C ILE A 29 13.13 26.83 -25.55
N TRP A 30 12.68 25.62 -25.25
CA TRP A 30 13.10 24.40 -25.94
C TRP A 30 12.83 24.44 -27.44
N SER A 31 11.67 24.96 -27.85
CA SER A 31 11.32 25.08 -29.27
C SER A 31 12.31 26.00 -30.01
N LYS A 32 12.74 27.10 -29.39
CA LYS A 32 13.68 28.06 -29.97
C LYS A 32 15.09 27.47 -30.04
N LEU A 33 15.56 26.86 -28.97
CA LEU A 33 16.89 26.26 -28.89
C LEU A 33 17.07 25.09 -29.87
N SER A 34 16.00 24.31 -30.09
CA SER A 34 16.03 23.21 -31.07
C SER A 34 16.20 23.69 -32.53
N LEU A 35 15.99 24.98 -32.81
CA LEU A 35 16.17 25.60 -34.12
C LEU A 35 17.56 26.21 -34.33
N VAL A 36 18.34 26.41 -33.26
CA VAL A 36 19.63 27.13 -33.31
C VAL A 36 20.74 26.31 -33.97
N SER A 37 20.90 25.04 -33.56
CA SER A 37 21.92 24.17 -34.13
C SER A 37 21.58 22.69 -33.96
N LYS A 38 22.23 21.83 -34.75
CA LYS A 38 22.10 20.37 -34.63
C LYS A 38 22.52 19.86 -33.24
N SER A 39 23.54 20.48 -32.63
CA SER A 39 24.07 20.11 -31.32
C SER A 39 23.07 20.34 -30.18
N PHE A 40 22.16 21.31 -30.32
CA PHE A 40 21.05 21.50 -29.37
C PHE A 40 19.83 20.66 -29.74
N PHE A 41 19.60 20.44 -31.03
CA PHE A 41 18.43 19.71 -31.53
C PHE A 41 18.38 18.27 -30.98
N GLU A 42 19.42 17.47 -31.18
CA GLU A 42 19.37 16.03 -30.83
C GLU A 42 19.13 15.77 -29.34
N PRO A 43 19.86 16.40 -28.42
CA PRO A 43 19.66 16.15 -26.99
C PRO A 43 18.31 16.70 -26.50
N MET A 44 17.82 17.81 -27.07
CA MET A 44 16.47 18.31 -26.78
C MET A 44 15.39 17.35 -27.24
N ILE A 45 15.50 16.82 -28.46
CA ILE A 45 14.52 15.85 -28.97
C ILE A 45 14.51 14.59 -28.11
N ARG A 46 15.69 14.07 -27.71
CA ARG A 46 15.78 12.93 -26.76
C ARG A 46 14.99 13.21 -25.48
N ARG A 47 15.16 14.39 -24.88
CA ARG A 47 14.45 14.76 -23.66
C ARG A 47 12.94 14.94 -23.87
N ILE A 48 12.54 15.69 -24.90
CA ILE A 48 11.13 16.04 -25.17
C ILE A 48 10.33 14.79 -25.52
N PHE A 49 10.92 13.87 -26.29
CA PHE A 49 10.23 12.71 -26.83
C PHE A 49 10.54 11.40 -26.09
N LYS A 50 11.34 11.45 -25.00
CA LYS A 50 11.61 10.30 -24.10
C LYS A 50 10.33 9.53 -23.78
N SER A 51 9.28 10.26 -23.38
CA SER A 51 7.93 9.75 -23.23
C SER A 51 6.98 10.49 -24.15
N CYS A 52 6.26 9.76 -24.99
CA CYS A 52 5.38 10.33 -25.99
C CYS A 52 4.03 9.60 -26.02
N THR A 53 2.95 10.35 -26.25
CA THR A 53 1.65 9.72 -26.49
C THR A 53 1.55 9.22 -27.93
N GLN A 54 0.80 8.14 -28.16
CA GLN A 54 0.60 7.58 -29.50
C GLN A 54 0.12 8.65 -30.51
N ARG A 55 -0.84 9.50 -30.10
CA ARG A 55 -1.34 10.60 -30.95
C ARG A 55 -0.24 11.58 -31.32
N LYS A 56 0.59 11.99 -30.37
CA LYS A 56 1.73 12.91 -30.62
C LYS A 56 2.75 12.26 -31.55
N TYR A 57 3.06 10.97 -31.34
CA TYR A 57 3.94 10.20 -32.20
C TYR A 57 3.42 10.13 -33.64
N GLU A 58 2.17 9.74 -33.84
CA GLU A 58 1.55 9.64 -35.17
C GLU A 58 1.51 11.00 -35.88
N GLU A 59 1.14 12.06 -35.16
CA GLU A 59 1.11 13.41 -35.68
C GLU A 59 2.50 13.90 -36.10
N LEU A 60 3.51 13.66 -35.26
CA LEU A 60 4.90 13.99 -35.53
C LEU A 60 5.41 13.26 -36.78
N MET A 61 5.16 11.95 -36.88
CA MET A 61 5.59 11.13 -38.01
C MET A 61 4.89 11.54 -39.32
N ARG A 62 3.64 12.03 -39.24
CA ARG A 62 2.88 12.55 -40.38
C ARG A 62 3.37 13.93 -40.83
N ARG A 63 3.67 14.83 -39.90
CA ARG A 63 4.09 16.21 -40.19
C ARG A 63 5.55 16.31 -40.62
N CYS A 64 6.43 15.48 -40.06
CA CYS A 64 7.86 15.51 -40.39
C CYS A 64 8.07 14.97 -41.81
N ARG A 65 8.67 15.76 -42.71
CA ARG A 65 9.01 15.32 -44.08
C ARG A 65 10.41 14.70 -44.19
N SER A 66 11.35 15.13 -43.34
CA SER A 66 12.73 14.63 -43.34
C SER A 66 12.81 13.23 -42.72
N ASN A 67 13.39 12.28 -43.46
CA ASN A 67 13.61 10.91 -42.99
C ASN A 67 14.67 10.84 -41.87
N GLU A 68 15.73 11.64 -41.97
CA GLU A 68 16.77 11.72 -40.92
C GLU A 68 16.17 12.20 -39.59
N ARG A 69 15.34 13.24 -39.62
CA ARG A 69 14.65 13.73 -38.41
C ARG A 69 13.67 12.69 -37.88
N LYS A 70 12.94 11.95 -38.72
CA LYS A 70 12.09 10.85 -38.28
C LYS A 70 12.87 9.77 -37.54
N ALA A 71 14.05 9.39 -38.03
CA ALA A 71 14.90 8.40 -37.38
C ALA A 71 15.35 8.88 -35.98
N LEU A 72 15.71 10.15 -35.85
CA LEU A 72 16.04 10.75 -34.56
C LEU A 72 14.85 10.76 -33.60
N TYR A 73 13.67 11.18 -34.06
CA TYR A 73 12.46 11.15 -33.23
C TYR A 73 12.13 9.73 -32.76
N ARG A 74 12.23 8.72 -33.64
CA ARG A 74 11.97 7.31 -33.28
C ARG A 74 12.96 6.76 -32.27
N SER A 75 14.24 7.07 -32.42
CA SER A 75 15.29 6.66 -31.48
C SER A 75 15.26 7.44 -30.16
N SER A 76 14.54 8.56 -30.11
CA SER A 76 14.38 9.35 -28.88
C SER A 76 13.26 8.85 -27.97
N ILE A 77 12.41 7.92 -28.45
CA ILE A 77 11.25 7.44 -27.70
C ILE A 77 11.60 6.18 -26.93
N GLU A 78 11.55 6.27 -25.60
CA GLU A 78 11.71 5.13 -24.68
C GLU A 78 10.36 4.63 -24.15
N ILE A 79 9.37 5.52 -24.06
CA ILE A 79 8.04 5.21 -23.53
C ILE A 79 6.95 5.71 -24.46
N ILE A 80 6.05 4.81 -24.89
CA ILE A 80 4.83 5.17 -25.61
C ILE A 80 3.61 5.00 -24.70
N ILE A 81 2.80 6.06 -24.59
CA ILE A 81 1.52 6.05 -23.88
C ILE A 81 0.39 5.93 -24.90
N LEU A 82 -0.33 4.82 -24.88
CA LEU A 82 -1.47 4.58 -25.74
C LEU A 82 -2.71 5.29 -25.18
N HIS A 83 -3.51 5.89 -26.06
CA HIS A 83 -4.85 6.40 -25.73
C HIS A 83 -5.91 5.43 -26.25
N THR A 84 -7.18 5.60 -25.91
CA THR A 84 -8.30 4.75 -26.37
C THR A 84 -8.28 4.60 -27.91
N SER A 85 -7.78 3.46 -28.39
CA SER A 85 -7.69 3.07 -29.80
C SER A 85 -7.80 1.55 -29.93
N ASN A 86 -8.10 1.05 -31.14
CA ASN A 86 -8.15 -0.39 -31.42
C ASN A 86 -6.79 -1.08 -31.18
N LEU A 87 -5.67 -0.38 -31.39
CA LEU A 87 -4.33 -0.88 -31.07
C LEU A 87 -4.16 -1.06 -29.56
N SER A 88 -4.69 -0.13 -28.78
CA SER A 88 -4.60 -0.09 -27.32
C SER A 88 -5.41 -1.20 -26.64
N ALA A 89 -6.45 -1.69 -27.32
CA ALA A 89 -7.28 -2.78 -26.81
C ALA A 89 -6.60 -4.17 -26.86
N ARG A 90 -5.58 -4.37 -27.71
CA ARG A 90 -4.98 -5.70 -27.97
C ARG A 90 -3.46 -5.70 -27.71
N PRO A 91 -3.00 -6.14 -26.53
CA PRO A 91 -1.57 -6.14 -26.16
C PRO A 91 -0.66 -6.91 -27.13
N ALA A 92 -1.15 -7.96 -27.79
CA ALA A 92 -0.39 -8.67 -28.82
C ALA A 92 0.09 -7.77 -29.97
N ASN A 93 -0.64 -6.69 -30.28
CA ASN A 93 -0.27 -5.77 -31.35
C ASN A 93 0.78 -4.74 -30.93
N TRP A 94 1.05 -4.60 -29.63
CA TRP A 94 1.98 -3.59 -29.12
C TRP A 94 3.43 -3.91 -29.49
N VAL A 95 3.75 -5.19 -29.73
CA VAL A 95 5.08 -5.62 -30.16
C VAL A 95 5.57 -4.86 -31.40
N LYS A 96 4.66 -4.58 -32.34
CA LYS A 96 4.97 -3.86 -33.59
C LYS A 96 5.49 -2.44 -33.35
N LEU A 97 5.15 -1.81 -32.22
CA LEU A 97 5.66 -0.49 -31.90
C LEU A 97 7.16 -0.51 -31.57
N PHE A 98 7.67 -1.63 -31.00
CA PHE A 98 9.11 -1.82 -30.75
C PHE A 98 9.91 -1.98 -32.04
N GLU A 99 9.28 -2.40 -33.14
CA GLU A 99 9.92 -2.49 -34.46
C GLU A 99 10.14 -1.10 -35.07
N HIS A 100 9.29 -0.12 -34.74
CA HIS A 100 9.36 1.23 -35.29
C HIS A 100 10.21 2.20 -34.45
N CYS A 101 10.38 1.91 -33.16
CA CYS A 101 11.11 2.75 -32.22
C CYS A 101 12.23 1.90 -31.58
N PRO A 102 13.50 2.04 -32.04
CA PRO A 102 14.57 1.13 -31.67
C PRO A 102 14.94 1.19 -30.19
N ASN A 103 14.75 2.34 -29.53
CA ASN A 103 15.04 2.55 -28.11
C ASN A 103 13.78 2.44 -27.23
N LEU A 104 12.66 1.97 -27.77
CA LEU A 104 11.43 1.81 -27.00
C LEU A 104 11.62 0.71 -25.94
N GLU A 105 11.44 1.06 -24.68
CA GLU A 105 11.57 0.12 -23.57
C GLU A 105 10.20 -0.26 -23.02
N GLN A 106 9.24 0.66 -23.09
CA GLN A 106 7.96 0.51 -22.41
C GLN A 106 6.78 1.06 -23.21
N ILE A 107 5.66 0.32 -23.17
CA ILE A 107 4.37 0.77 -23.67
C ILE A 107 3.38 0.75 -22.51
N ILE A 108 2.62 1.83 -22.34
CA ILE A 108 1.67 2.01 -21.24
C ILE A 108 0.26 2.24 -21.81
N TYR A 109 -0.72 1.55 -21.24
CA TYR A 109 -2.14 1.81 -21.49
C TYR A 109 -2.95 1.56 -20.22
N GLN A 110 -3.58 2.61 -19.67
CA GLN A 110 -4.30 2.51 -18.39
C GLN A 110 -3.40 1.88 -17.29
N SER A 111 -3.86 0.82 -16.62
CA SER A 111 -3.12 0.06 -15.62
C SER A 111 -2.24 -1.07 -16.20
N LYS A 112 -2.08 -1.13 -17.53
CA LYS A 112 -1.33 -2.17 -18.23
C LYS A 112 -0.02 -1.62 -18.77
N ARG A 113 1.02 -2.44 -18.73
CA ARG A 113 2.36 -2.09 -19.17
C ARG A 113 3.02 -3.27 -19.87
N LEU A 114 3.64 -3.01 -21.02
CA LEU A 114 4.50 -3.97 -21.71
C LEU A 114 5.93 -3.42 -21.69
N LYS A 115 6.84 -4.17 -21.08
CA LYS A 115 8.28 -3.86 -21.05
C LYS A 115 9.01 -4.79 -22.00
N ARG A 116 10.02 -4.25 -22.70
CA ARG A 116 10.98 -5.03 -23.48
C ARG A 116 12.32 -5.04 -22.75
N SER A 117 12.86 -6.23 -22.54
CA SER A 117 14.24 -6.44 -22.08
C SER A 117 14.99 -7.28 -23.11
N ILE A 118 16.30 -7.34 -22.98
CA ILE A 118 17.14 -8.26 -23.76
C ILE A 118 17.53 -9.39 -22.81
N ASN A 119 17.24 -10.64 -23.19
CA ASN A 119 17.63 -11.81 -22.40
C ASN A 119 19.13 -12.12 -22.59
N ASP A 120 19.64 -13.11 -21.85
CA ASP A 120 21.06 -13.51 -21.91
C ASP A 120 21.50 -13.96 -23.32
N ASP A 121 20.56 -14.40 -24.16
CA ASP A 121 20.81 -14.77 -25.57
C ASP A 121 20.80 -13.58 -26.55
N GLY A 122 20.64 -12.36 -26.06
CA GLY A 122 20.57 -11.16 -26.90
C GLY A 122 19.22 -10.97 -27.61
N LYS A 123 18.18 -11.75 -27.27
CA LYS A 123 16.84 -11.68 -27.87
C LYS A 123 15.89 -10.83 -27.03
N PRO A 124 14.91 -10.15 -27.67
CA PRO A 124 13.92 -9.38 -26.93
C PRO A 124 12.99 -10.31 -26.15
N GLU A 125 12.89 -10.08 -24.85
CA GLU A 125 11.89 -10.66 -23.96
C GLU A 125 10.87 -9.60 -23.58
N TYR A 126 9.60 -10.00 -23.49
CA TYR A 126 8.49 -9.09 -23.21
C TYR A 126 7.84 -9.45 -21.88
N THR A 127 7.82 -8.48 -20.96
CA THR A 127 7.10 -8.59 -19.68
C THR A 127 5.83 -7.76 -19.72
N PHE A 128 4.68 -8.41 -19.58
CA PHE A 128 3.37 -7.76 -19.50
C PHE A 128 2.91 -7.69 -18.04
N ASP A 129 2.84 -6.47 -17.53
CA ASP A 129 2.41 -6.13 -16.18
C ASP A 129 0.98 -5.56 -16.23
N TYR A 130 0.08 -6.11 -15.42
CA TYR A 130 -1.26 -5.57 -15.26
C TYR A 130 -1.82 -5.79 -13.86
N SER A 131 -2.64 -4.84 -13.42
CA SER A 131 -3.46 -4.99 -12.22
C SER A 131 -4.79 -5.67 -12.57
N CYS A 132 -5.12 -6.71 -11.80
CA CYS A 132 -6.41 -7.38 -11.85
C CYS A 132 -7.18 -7.02 -10.59
N HIS A 133 -8.37 -6.45 -10.76
CA HIS A 133 -9.29 -6.16 -9.67
C HIS A 133 -10.49 -7.07 -9.82
N GLU A 134 -10.67 -7.98 -8.86
CA GLU A 134 -11.84 -8.83 -8.77
C GLU A 134 -12.68 -8.39 -7.58
N CYS A 135 -13.93 -8.00 -7.83
CA CYS A 135 -14.92 -8.02 -6.77
C CYS A 135 -15.50 -9.43 -6.76
N LEU A 136 -15.37 -10.19 -5.67
CA LEU A 136 -15.97 -11.51 -5.58
C LEU A 136 -17.50 -11.34 -5.70
N PRO A 137 -18.13 -11.80 -6.81
CA PRO A 137 -19.54 -11.59 -7.04
C PRO A 137 -20.38 -12.50 -6.12
N TRP A 138 -21.62 -12.08 -5.83
CA TRP A 138 -22.60 -12.87 -5.08
C TRP A 138 -22.92 -14.21 -5.75
N ASN A 139 -22.68 -14.31 -7.06
CA ASN A 139 -22.90 -15.53 -7.83
C ASN A 139 -21.62 -16.40 -7.86
N PRO A 140 -21.54 -17.48 -7.07
CA PRO A 140 -20.40 -18.39 -7.05
C PRO A 140 -20.15 -19.11 -8.39
N THR A 141 -21.05 -18.98 -9.36
CA THR A 141 -20.94 -19.60 -10.68
C THR A 141 -20.30 -18.68 -11.73
N GLU A 142 -20.04 -17.41 -11.43
CA GLU A 142 -19.36 -16.55 -12.40
C GLU A 142 -17.94 -17.07 -12.69
N PRO A 143 -17.62 -17.34 -13.97
CA PRO A 143 -16.32 -17.88 -14.33
C PRO A 143 -15.22 -16.83 -14.16
N ILE A 144 -14.03 -17.30 -13.80
CA ILE A 144 -12.83 -16.48 -13.70
C ILE A 144 -12.42 -16.03 -15.11
N LYS A 145 -12.19 -14.72 -15.32
CA LYS A 145 -11.86 -14.18 -16.65
C LYS A 145 -10.37 -13.91 -16.75
N ALA A 146 -9.67 -14.71 -17.56
CA ALA A 146 -8.31 -14.42 -17.94
C ALA A 146 -8.25 -13.26 -18.97
N PRO A 147 -7.18 -12.44 -18.98
CA PRO A 147 -6.96 -11.47 -20.05
C PRO A 147 -6.83 -12.19 -21.40
N VAL A 148 -7.74 -11.87 -22.33
CA VAL A 148 -7.76 -12.46 -23.68
C VAL A 148 -6.71 -11.79 -24.57
N GLY A 149 -6.05 -12.59 -25.41
CA GLY A 149 -5.15 -12.09 -26.46
C GLY A 149 -3.74 -11.73 -25.99
N LEU A 150 -3.27 -12.30 -24.87
CA LEU A 150 -1.87 -12.24 -24.47
C LEU A 150 -1.08 -13.38 -25.15
N PRO A 151 0.01 -13.07 -25.86
CA PRO A 151 0.92 -14.10 -26.39
C PRO A 151 1.50 -14.96 -25.27
N LYS A 152 1.61 -16.27 -25.49
CA LYS A 152 2.21 -17.22 -24.52
C LYS A 152 3.69 -16.92 -24.23
N SER A 153 4.37 -16.23 -25.15
CA SER A 153 5.77 -15.85 -25.01
C SER A 153 6.01 -14.69 -24.03
N PHE A 154 4.96 -14.02 -23.57
CA PHE A 154 5.12 -12.92 -22.63
C PHE A 154 5.31 -13.46 -21.21
N LYS A 155 6.30 -12.92 -20.50
CA LYS A 155 6.37 -13.04 -19.05
C LYS A 155 5.26 -12.21 -18.44
N ILE A 156 4.39 -12.81 -17.63
CA ILE A 156 3.23 -12.12 -17.08
C ILE A 156 3.50 -11.76 -15.62
N VAL A 157 3.41 -10.48 -15.32
CA VAL A 157 3.45 -9.92 -13.96
C VAL A 157 2.05 -9.45 -13.61
N ARG A 158 1.54 -9.84 -12.43
CA ARG A 158 0.15 -9.59 -12.05
C ARG A 158 0.09 -8.99 -10.66
N ASN A 159 -0.63 -7.89 -10.51
CA ASN A 159 -1.00 -7.37 -9.19
C ASN A 159 -2.48 -7.70 -8.97
N LEU A 160 -2.76 -8.66 -8.09
CA LEU A 160 -4.11 -9.13 -7.83
C LEU A 160 -4.70 -8.39 -6.64
N THR A 161 -5.85 -7.76 -6.84
CA THR A 161 -6.68 -7.21 -5.77
C THR A 161 -8.02 -7.91 -5.79
N ILE A 162 -8.36 -8.59 -4.70
CA ILE A 162 -9.67 -9.20 -4.51
C ILE A 162 -10.39 -8.41 -3.43
N SER A 163 -11.58 -7.89 -3.73
CA SER A 163 -12.43 -7.21 -2.76
C SER A 163 -13.74 -7.95 -2.56
N ALA A 164 -14.27 -7.93 -1.34
CA ALA A 164 -15.69 -8.15 -1.14
C ALA A 164 -16.45 -6.85 -1.43
N GLY A 165 -17.64 -6.91 -2.03
CA GLY A 165 -18.44 -5.72 -2.30
C GLY A 165 -18.73 -4.92 -1.02
N LEU A 166 -18.93 -3.60 -1.16
CA LEU A 166 -19.08 -2.68 -0.02
C LEU A 166 -20.38 -2.88 0.78
N ASP A 167 -21.44 -3.44 0.18
CA ASP A 167 -22.79 -3.49 0.78
C ASP A 167 -23.11 -4.81 1.50
N TRP A 168 -22.13 -5.49 2.09
CA TRP A 168 -22.29 -6.91 2.41
C TRP A 168 -22.29 -7.30 3.89
N THR A 169 -23.43 -7.84 4.33
CA THR A 169 -23.54 -8.80 5.44
C THR A 169 -23.66 -10.24 4.89
N VAL A 170 -22.63 -11.06 5.12
CA VAL A 170 -22.66 -12.47 4.75
C VAL A 170 -23.43 -13.23 5.82
N GLN A 171 -24.39 -14.05 5.43
CA GLN A 171 -24.95 -15.05 6.35
C GLN A 171 -23.87 -16.06 6.71
N GLU A 172 -23.67 -16.35 7.99
CA GLU A 172 -22.57 -17.22 8.45
C GLU A 172 -22.54 -18.59 7.74
N SER A 173 -23.71 -19.11 7.35
CA SER A 173 -23.86 -20.34 6.57
C SER A 173 -23.11 -20.35 5.24
N LEU A 174 -22.77 -19.19 4.68
CA LEU A 174 -22.07 -19.02 3.41
C LEU A 174 -20.54 -18.87 3.56
N TYR A 175 -20.00 -18.74 4.78
CA TYR A 175 -18.55 -18.59 4.99
C TYR A 175 -17.71 -19.72 4.37
N PRO A 176 -18.09 -21.01 4.47
CA PRO A 176 -17.31 -22.09 3.84
C PRO A 176 -17.26 -21.97 2.30
N LEU A 177 -18.38 -21.60 1.68
CA LEU A 177 -18.45 -21.40 0.24
C LEU A 177 -17.58 -20.22 -0.19
N TYR A 178 -17.62 -19.12 0.56
CA TYR A 178 -16.81 -17.94 0.26
C TYR A 178 -15.32 -18.20 0.43
N LYS A 179 -14.90 -18.89 1.51
CA LYS A 179 -13.51 -19.38 1.67
C LYS A 179 -13.09 -20.19 0.45
N SER A 180 -13.89 -21.17 0.04
CA SER A 180 -13.59 -22.03 -1.11
C SER A 180 -13.42 -21.22 -2.41
N LYS A 181 -14.29 -20.23 -2.65
CA LYS A 181 -14.19 -19.36 -3.84
C LYS A 181 -13.01 -18.41 -3.81
N LEU A 182 -12.71 -17.79 -2.66
CA LEU A 182 -11.53 -16.96 -2.51
C LEU A 182 -10.26 -17.78 -2.79
N LEU A 183 -10.18 -18.99 -2.25
CA LEU A 183 -9.09 -19.93 -2.48
C LEU A 183 -8.99 -20.36 -3.95
N GLU A 184 -10.11 -20.66 -4.61
CA GLU A 184 -10.18 -20.94 -6.06
C GLU A 184 -9.62 -19.77 -6.89
N ARG A 185 -10.00 -18.52 -6.57
CA ARG A 185 -9.49 -17.32 -7.26
C ARG A 185 -7.99 -17.15 -7.05
N ILE A 186 -7.52 -17.25 -5.81
CA ILE A 186 -6.08 -17.13 -5.51
C ILE A 186 -5.29 -18.20 -6.25
N ARG A 187 -5.76 -19.46 -6.27
CA ARG A 187 -5.12 -20.56 -7.00
C ARG A 187 -5.18 -20.38 -8.52
N PHE A 188 -6.27 -19.83 -9.07
CA PHE A 188 -6.34 -19.54 -10.50
C PHE A 188 -5.30 -18.50 -10.92
N TYR A 189 -5.10 -17.48 -10.07
CA TYR A 189 -4.19 -16.39 -10.38
C TYR A 189 -2.74 -16.62 -9.90
N GLY A 190 -2.48 -17.56 -8.98
CA GLY A 190 -1.14 -17.89 -8.43
C GLY A 190 -0.65 -19.29 -8.81
N HIS A 191 0.61 -19.48 -9.21
CA HIS A 191 1.88 -19.28 -8.48
C HIS A 191 2.76 -18.06 -8.84
N GLY A 192 2.22 -16.87 -9.17
CA GLY A 192 3.08 -15.74 -9.54
C GLY A 192 2.49 -14.31 -9.61
N PRO A 193 1.51 -13.89 -8.80
CA PRO A 193 1.23 -12.47 -8.66
C PRO A 193 2.40 -11.78 -7.92
N SER A 194 2.82 -10.61 -8.39
CA SER A 194 3.84 -9.79 -7.71
C SER A 194 3.30 -9.11 -6.44
N SER A 195 1.98 -8.99 -6.33
CA SER A 195 1.30 -8.56 -5.11
C SER A 195 -0.09 -9.20 -5.01
N LEU A 196 -0.46 -9.64 -3.81
CA LEU A 196 -1.81 -10.06 -3.46
C LEU A 196 -2.40 -9.07 -2.45
N ASN A 197 -3.52 -8.44 -2.81
CA ASN A 197 -4.25 -7.51 -1.95
C ASN A 197 -5.66 -8.05 -1.74
N LEU A 198 -6.06 -8.22 -0.48
CA LEU A 198 -7.39 -8.67 -0.10
C LEU A 198 -8.10 -7.58 0.69
N LEU A 199 -9.22 -7.08 0.17
CA LEU A 199 -9.89 -5.90 0.69
C LEU A 199 -11.29 -6.23 1.21
N TYR A 200 -11.59 -5.71 2.39
CA TYR A 200 -12.91 -5.77 3.02
C TYR A 200 -13.49 -7.18 3.14
N LEU A 201 -12.64 -8.17 3.46
CA LEU A 201 -13.09 -9.55 3.56
C LEU A 201 -14.08 -9.71 4.73
N PRO A 202 -15.28 -10.25 4.50
CA PRO A 202 -16.29 -10.45 5.52
C PRO A 202 -16.21 -11.88 6.08
N LEU A 203 -15.00 -12.43 6.20
CA LEU A 203 -14.75 -13.74 6.78
C LEU A 203 -14.18 -13.59 8.18
N PRO A 204 -14.72 -14.32 9.17
CA PRO A 204 -14.06 -14.47 10.46
C PRO A 204 -12.62 -14.97 10.28
N THR A 205 -11.74 -14.55 11.18
CA THR A 205 -10.29 -14.77 11.05
C THR A 205 -9.91 -16.24 11.03
N HIS A 206 -10.67 -17.12 11.70
CA HIS A 206 -10.35 -18.55 11.71
C HIS A 206 -10.46 -19.20 10.32
N TYR A 207 -11.42 -18.78 9.49
CA TYR A 207 -11.51 -19.24 8.09
C TYR A 207 -10.31 -18.80 7.26
N LEU A 208 -9.77 -17.60 7.55
CA LEU A 208 -8.60 -17.06 6.88
C LEU A 208 -7.31 -17.76 7.35
N VAL A 209 -7.19 -18.08 8.64
CA VAL A 209 -6.08 -18.89 9.17
C VAL A 209 -6.01 -20.23 8.46
N ASP A 210 -7.14 -20.93 8.35
CA ASP A 210 -7.20 -22.20 7.62
C ASP A 210 -6.78 -22.03 6.16
N MET A 211 -7.36 -21.05 5.46
CA MET A 211 -7.09 -20.79 4.05
C MET A 211 -5.62 -20.46 3.79
N PHE A 212 -5.02 -19.57 4.57
CA PHE A 212 -3.62 -19.21 4.40
C PHE A 212 -2.68 -20.32 4.82
N SER A 213 -3.07 -21.15 5.78
CA SER A 213 -2.28 -22.34 6.14
C SER A 213 -2.21 -23.33 4.97
N GLU A 214 -3.31 -23.50 4.22
CA GLU A 214 -3.33 -24.28 2.97
C GLU A 214 -2.43 -23.64 1.90
N LEU A 215 -2.58 -22.33 1.64
CA LEU A 215 -1.81 -21.60 0.64
C LEU A 215 -0.30 -21.61 0.91
N VAL A 216 0.11 -21.41 2.16
CA VAL A 216 1.52 -21.44 2.57
C VAL A 216 2.13 -22.84 2.34
N LYS A 217 1.39 -23.92 2.66
CA LYS A 217 1.83 -25.30 2.36
C LYS A 217 1.99 -25.54 0.86
N GLU A 218 1.15 -24.93 0.05
CA GLU A 218 1.21 -24.95 -1.42
C GLU A 218 2.26 -23.98 -2.01
N ARG A 219 3.04 -23.29 -1.17
CA ARG A 219 4.05 -22.30 -1.55
C ARG A 219 3.50 -21.09 -2.30
N PHE A 220 2.26 -20.70 -2.00
CA PHE A 220 1.71 -19.43 -2.45
C PHE A 220 2.23 -18.28 -1.58
N ASP A 221 2.28 -17.09 -2.18
CA ASP A 221 2.60 -15.86 -1.46
C ASP A 221 1.45 -15.41 -0.56
N THR A 222 1.81 -14.79 0.56
CA THR A 222 0.88 -14.14 1.50
C THR A 222 0.53 -12.71 1.02
N PRO A 223 -0.60 -12.15 1.48
CA PRO A 223 -1.03 -10.83 1.05
C PRO A 223 -0.11 -9.72 1.56
N LYS A 224 0.06 -8.68 0.72
CA LYS A 224 0.67 -7.41 1.10
C LYS A 224 -0.32 -6.47 1.78
N VAL A 225 -1.57 -6.49 1.32
CA VAL A 225 -2.65 -5.70 1.90
C VAL A 225 -3.75 -6.65 2.34
N LEU A 226 -4.13 -6.58 3.62
CA LEU A 226 -5.28 -7.28 4.14
C LEU A 226 -6.19 -6.30 4.88
N SER A 227 -7.43 -6.20 4.42
CA SER A 227 -8.50 -5.46 5.08
C SER A 227 -9.67 -6.39 5.40
N LEU A 228 -10.12 -6.35 6.65
CA LEU A 228 -11.15 -7.24 7.19
C LEU A 228 -12.36 -6.41 7.68
N LYS A 229 -13.57 -6.93 7.41
CA LYS A 229 -14.84 -6.42 7.94
C LYS A 229 -15.37 -7.23 9.12
N THR A 230 -14.75 -8.37 9.42
CA THR A 230 -15.08 -9.22 10.57
C THR A 230 -13.79 -9.83 11.11
N PHE A 231 -13.76 -10.13 12.41
CA PHE A 231 -12.66 -10.83 13.05
C PHE A 231 -13.12 -11.53 14.32
N ASP A 232 -12.31 -12.47 14.78
CA ASP A 232 -12.50 -13.20 16.02
C ASP A 232 -11.17 -13.33 16.79
N LEU A 233 -11.14 -14.18 17.83
CA LEU A 233 -9.98 -14.36 18.71
C LEU A 233 -8.73 -14.94 18.01
N THR A 234 -8.87 -15.49 16.80
CA THR A 234 -7.75 -16.01 15.98
C THR A 234 -7.03 -14.93 15.16
N LEU A 235 -7.43 -13.66 15.29
CA LEU A 235 -6.77 -12.53 14.61
C LEU A 235 -5.23 -12.51 14.78
N PRO A 236 -4.64 -12.75 15.98
CA PRO A 236 -3.19 -12.81 16.13
C PRO A 236 -2.54 -13.94 15.34
N GLU A 237 -3.19 -15.10 15.27
CA GLU A 237 -2.69 -16.28 14.53
C GLU A 237 -2.63 -15.98 13.03
N LEU A 238 -3.67 -15.30 12.51
CA LEU A 238 -3.68 -14.83 11.12
C LEU A 238 -2.53 -13.86 10.84
N VAL A 239 -2.32 -12.87 11.72
CA VAL A 239 -1.25 -11.87 11.59
C VAL A 239 0.12 -12.53 11.59
N ASN A 240 0.37 -13.46 12.50
CA ASN A 240 1.64 -14.21 12.56
C ASN A 240 1.84 -15.09 11.31
N LEU A 241 0.76 -15.64 10.75
CA LEU A 241 0.82 -16.48 9.56
C LEU A 241 1.22 -15.69 8.29
N ILE A 242 0.78 -14.43 8.17
CA ILE A 242 0.97 -13.63 6.94
C ILE A 242 1.99 -12.50 7.08
N GLY A 243 2.45 -12.22 8.30
CA GLY A 243 3.09 -10.96 8.69
C GLY A 243 4.32 -10.55 7.88
N ASN A 244 5.13 -11.53 7.43
CA ASN A 244 6.42 -11.29 6.76
C ASN A 244 6.36 -10.42 5.50
N LYS A 245 5.20 -10.35 4.83
CA LYS A 245 5.00 -9.53 3.61
C LYS A 245 3.92 -8.47 3.78
N LEU A 246 3.30 -8.40 4.97
CA LEU A 246 2.15 -7.56 5.21
C LEU A 246 2.61 -6.09 5.32
N GLU A 247 2.18 -5.29 4.36
CA GLU A 247 2.47 -3.87 4.22
C GLU A 247 1.35 -3.00 4.83
N VAL A 248 0.09 -3.42 4.63
CA VAL A 248 -1.10 -2.76 5.17
C VAL A 248 -2.00 -3.77 5.84
N PHE A 249 -2.37 -3.48 7.08
CA PHE A 249 -3.36 -4.25 7.81
C PHE A 249 -4.47 -3.36 8.34
N SER A 250 -5.71 -3.63 7.92
CA SER A 250 -6.90 -2.93 8.41
C SER A 250 -7.95 -3.91 8.92
N VAL A 251 -8.49 -3.64 10.10
CA VAL A 251 -9.61 -4.38 10.69
C VAL A 251 -10.65 -3.36 11.11
N GLU A 252 -11.66 -3.19 10.26
CA GLU A 252 -12.71 -2.18 10.38
C GLU A 252 -14.07 -2.91 10.35
N PRO A 253 -14.47 -3.50 11.49
CA PRO A 253 -15.68 -4.30 11.53
C PRO A 253 -16.93 -3.44 11.33
N GLU A 254 -17.88 -3.94 10.55
CA GLU A 254 -19.16 -3.26 10.36
C GLU A 254 -20.13 -3.52 11.52
N THR A 255 -20.07 -4.73 12.07
CA THR A 255 -20.77 -5.16 13.27
C THR A 255 -19.75 -5.63 14.29
N TYR A 256 -19.85 -5.12 15.51
CA TYR A 256 -18.98 -5.53 16.60
C TYR A 256 -19.58 -6.75 17.27
N ALA A 257 -19.57 -7.88 16.57
CA ALA A 257 -20.03 -9.14 17.17
C ALA A 257 -19.23 -9.45 18.45
N THR A 258 -19.82 -10.25 19.34
CA THR A 258 -19.27 -10.67 20.65
C THR A 258 -17.90 -11.37 20.60
N THR A 259 -17.35 -11.61 19.41
CA THR A 259 -16.13 -12.37 19.12
C THR A 259 -14.84 -11.53 19.04
N GLY A 260 -14.90 -10.20 19.22
CA GLY A 260 -13.74 -9.33 19.13
C GLY A 260 -12.66 -9.58 20.22
N ILE A 261 -11.40 -9.32 19.87
CA ILE A 261 -10.22 -9.43 20.74
C ILE A 261 -9.91 -8.10 21.45
N ALA A 262 -9.40 -8.17 22.69
CA ALA A 262 -8.89 -7.02 23.42
C ALA A 262 -7.45 -6.65 22.98
N PHE A 263 -7.08 -5.37 23.12
CA PHE A 263 -5.76 -4.89 22.70
C PHE A 263 -4.61 -5.63 23.39
N GLU A 264 -4.70 -5.84 24.70
CA GLU A 264 -3.65 -6.52 25.47
C GLU A 264 -3.44 -7.97 25.04
N GLU A 265 -4.51 -8.66 24.65
CA GLU A 265 -4.43 -10.05 24.19
C GLU A 265 -3.76 -10.11 22.81
N PHE A 266 -4.17 -9.21 21.90
CA PHE A 266 -3.55 -9.08 20.58
C PHE A 266 -2.06 -8.75 20.70
N TYR A 267 -1.70 -7.73 21.48
CA TYR A 267 -0.32 -7.30 21.66
C TYR A 267 0.58 -8.41 22.20
N ARG A 268 0.08 -9.23 23.13
CA ARG A 268 0.82 -10.36 23.71
C ARG A 268 1.04 -11.49 22.71
N LYS A 269 0.03 -11.82 21.89
CA LYS A 269 0.06 -12.98 20.97
C LYS A 269 0.73 -12.70 19.63
N VAL A 270 0.82 -11.45 19.20
CA VAL A 270 1.44 -11.08 17.92
C VAL A 270 2.96 -11.15 17.99
N GLU A 271 3.56 -11.76 16.97
CA GLU A 271 4.99 -11.80 16.72
C GLU A 271 5.44 -10.57 15.94
N TRP A 272 5.48 -9.42 16.63
CA TRP A 272 5.78 -8.11 16.05
C TRP A 272 7.06 -8.07 15.20
N ASP A 273 8.06 -8.89 15.52
CA ASP A 273 9.30 -8.99 14.76
C ASP A 273 9.09 -9.41 13.29
N GLN A 274 7.98 -10.07 12.95
CA GLN A 274 7.65 -10.46 11.57
C GLN A 274 7.01 -9.32 10.76
N LEU A 275 6.54 -8.26 11.41
CA LEU A 275 5.81 -7.15 10.78
C LEU A 275 6.73 -6.01 10.32
N GLN A 276 7.96 -6.30 9.89
CA GLN A 276 8.94 -5.26 9.53
C GLN A 276 8.54 -4.47 8.28
N GLU A 277 7.81 -5.10 7.36
CA GLU A 277 7.30 -4.46 6.14
C GLU A 277 6.03 -3.64 6.37
N LEU A 278 5.41 -3.77 7.55
CA LEU A 278 4.16 -3.11 7.88
C LEU A 278 4.38 -1.60 7.97
N PHE A 279 3.64 -0.87 7.17
CA PHE A 279 3.70 0.59 7.13
C PHE A 279 2.42 1.27 7.63
N THR A 280 1.28 0.57 7.53
CA THR A 280 -0.03 1.05 7.99
C THR A 280 -0.76 -0.02 8.80
N LEU A 281 -1.15 0.33 10.01
CA LEU A 281 -1.90 -0.51 10.94
C LEU A 281 -3.18 0.18 11.39
N LEU A 282 -4.35 -0.37 11.06
CA LEU A 282 -5.65 0.09 11.56
C LEU A 282 -6.35 -1.09 12.20
N ILE A 283 -6.61 -1.05 13.50
CA ILE A 283 -7.30 -2.16 14.18
C ILE A 283 -8.28 -1.62 15.19
N ALA A 284 -9.50 -2.15 15.14
CA ALA A 284 -10.48 -2.03 16.20
C ALA A 284 -10.33 -3.15 17.24
N PHE A 285 -10.36 -2.79 18.52
CA PHE A 285 -10.28 -3.68 19.66
C PHE A 285 -11.50 -3.53 20.54
N ARG A 286 -11.98 -4.64 21.07
CA ARG A 286 -13.07 -4.64 22.05
C ARG A 286 -12.54 -4.09 23.39
N ARG A 287 -13.32 -3.23 24.04
CA ARG A 287 -13.01 -2.70 25.36
C ARG A 287 -14.22 -2.78 26.28
N GLN A 288 -14.09 -3.47 27.40
CA GLN A 288 -15.06 -3.40 28.50
C GLN A 288 -14.43 -2.61 29.66
N PRO A 289 -15.04 -1.48 30.08
CA PRO A 289 -14.55 -0.74 31.24
C PRO A 289 -14.61 -1.61 32.49
N THR A 290 -13.65 -1.41 33.39
CA THR A 290 -13.66 -2.03 34.71
C THR A 290 -14.86 -1.51 35.51
N SER A 291 -15.53 -2.38 36.27
CA SER A 291 -16.69 -1.96 37.07
C SER A 291 -16.26 -0.96 38.16
N GLU A 292 -17.14 -0.03 38.49
CA GLU A 292 -16.85 0.98 39.50
C GLU A 292 -16.61 0.36 40.88
N SER A 293 -17.36 -0.69 41.24
CA SER A 293 -17.16 -1.43 42.48
C SER A 293 -15.77 -2.06 42.56
N ASP A 294 -15.24 -2.59 41.46
CA ASP A 294 -13.90 -3.18 41.45
C ASP A 294 -12.81 -2.13 41.62
N LEU A 295 -13.01 -0.93 41.04
CA LEU A 295 -12.07 0.19 41.15
C LEU A 295 -12.07 0.81 42.55
N GLN A 296 -13.22 0.85 43.21
CA GLN A 296 -13.33 1.36 44.58
C GLN A 296 -12.73 0.41 45.61
N ASN A 297 -12.80 -0.90 45.37
CA ASN A 297 -12.28 -1.93 46.28
C ASN A 297 -10.77 -2.19 46.11
N ASN A 298 -10.19 -1.91 44.94
CA ASN A 298 -8.78 -2.16 44.62
C ASN A 298 -8.03 -0.85 44.32
N VAL A 299 -7.86 0.00 45.34
CA VAL A 299 -7.20 1.32 45.19
C VAL A 299 -5.69 1.19 44.88
N GLU A 300 -5.04 0.09 45.30
CA GLU A 300 -3.58 -0.07 45.20
C GLU A 300 -3.11 -0.95 44.02
N ASP A 301 -3.93 -1.87 43.53
CA ASP A 301 -3.62 -2.71 42.37
C ASP A 301 -4.42 -2.22 41.16
N THR A 302 -3.77 -1.48 40.25
CA THR A 302 -4.32 -1.25 38.91
C THR A 302 -4.58 -2.60 38.24
N PRO A 303 -5.83 -2.99 37.97
CA PRO A 303 -6.16 -4.37 37.58
C PRO A 303 -5.61 -4.77 36.20
N PHE A 304 -5.05 -3.83 35.44
CA PHE A 304 -4.52 -4.08 34.10
C PHE A 304 -3.19 -3.34 33.90
N THR A 305 -2.08 -4.04 34.15
CA THR A 305 -0.77 -3.65 33.63
C THR A 305 -0.51 -4.45 32.36
N ILE A 306 -0.36 -3.77 31.22
CA ILE A 306 0.09 -4.37 29.97
C ILE A 306 1.63 -4.33 29.99
N PRO A 307 2.31 -5.47 30.18
CA PRO A 307 3.77 -5.47 30.25
C PRO A 307 4.36 -5.08 28.90
N ILE A 308 5.19 -4.04 28.88
CA ILE A 308 5.94 -3.66 27.68
C ILE A 308 6.97 -4.75 27.39
N ARG A 309 6.85 -5.37 26.22
CA ARG A 309 7.77 -6.39 25.73
C ARG A 309 9.08 -5.74 25.30
N LYS A 310 10.17 -6.01 26.03
CA LYS A 310 11.51 -5.49 25.73
C LYS A 310 12.18 -6.20 24.54
N ASP A 311 11.67 -7.38 24.19
CA ASP A 311 12.12 -8.23 23.08
C ASP A 311 11.63 -7.74 21.71
N VAL A 312 10.61 -6.88 21.66
CA VAL A 312 10.02 -6.43 20.39
C VAL A 312 10.90 -5.37 19.73
N LYS A 313 11.32 -5.64 18.49
CA LYS A 313 12.02 -4.64 17.67
C LYS A 313 11.05 -3.59 17.15
N LYS A 314 11.56 -2.36 17.04
CA LYS A 314 10.84 -1.27 16.36
C LYS A 314 10.53 -1.67 14.92
N LEU A 315 9.30 -1.44 14.49
CA LEU A 315 8.84 -1.62 13.12
C LEU A 315 9.37 -0.46 12.28
N LYS A 316 10.30 -0.77 11.37
CA LYS A 316 11.06 0.23 10.61
C LYS A 316 10.18 1.05 9.67
N ASN A 317 9.22 0.41 9.01
CA ASN A 317 8.42 1.04 7.95
C ASN A 317 7.10 1.64 8.46
N LEU A 318 6.74 1.38 9.73
CA LEU A 318 5.47 1.80 10.31
C LEU A 318 5.38 3.31 10.39
N TYR A 319 4.52 3.91 9.56
CA TYR A 319 4.28 5.35 9.54
C TYR A 319 2.86 5.72 9.98
N GLN A 320 1.90 4.80 9.97
CA GLN A 320 0.52 5.08 10.37
C GLN A 320 -0.03 4.00 11.29
N ILE A 321 -0.58 4.44 12.42
CA ILE A 321 -1.25 3.59 13.41
C ILE A 321 -2.59 4.24 13.77
N ARG A 322 -3.67 3.49 13.59
CA ARG A 322 -5.00 3.81 14.11
C ARG A 322 -5.49 2.68 15.00
N ILE A 323 -5.76 3.02 16.25
CA ILE A 323 -6.34 2.11 17.24
C ILE A 323 -7.75 2.60 17.54
N GLU A 324 -8.74 1.75 17.33
CA GLU A 324 -10.11 2.02 17.74
C GLU A 324 -10.46 1.15 18.95
N LEU A 325 -10.87 1.77 20.06
CA LEU A 325 -11.37 1.09 21.25
C LEU A 325 -12.89 1.11 21.22
N VAL A 326 -13.50 -0.07 21.20
CA VAL A 326 -14.92 -0.23 20.97
C VAL A 326 -15.59 -0.65 22.27
N TYR A 327 -16.42 0.24 22.79
CA TYR A 327 -17.15 0.08 24.04
C TYR A 327 -18.54 -0.48 23.81
N PRO A 328 -19.15 -1.17 24.81
CA PRO A 328 -20.55 -1.55 24.72
C PRO A 328 -21.48 -0.35 24.42
N PRO A 329 -22.65 -0.59 23.81
CA PRO A 329 -23.61 0.45 23.49
C PRO A 329 -23.96 1.30 24.72
N ASP A 330 -24.06 2.62 24.52
CA ASP A 330 -24.45 3.61 25.53
C ASP A 330 -23.62 3.55 26.83
N THR A 331 -22.36 3.13 26.74
CA THR A 331 -21.43 3.17 27.89
C THR A 331 -21.24 4.62 28.36
N ILE A 332 -21.56 4.86 29.63
CA ILE A 332 -21.25 6.09 30.36
C ILE A 332 -20.21 5.75 31.42
N LEU A 333 -19.07 6.42 31.38
CA LEU A 333 -17.99 6.22 32.36
C LEU A 333 -18.20 7.17 33.53
N SER A 334 -18.21 6.64 34.76
CA SER A 334 -18.09 7.47 35.95
C SER A 334 -16.69 8.11 36.04
N PRO A 335 -16.48 9.16 36.85
CA PRO A 335 -15.19 9.84 36.94
C PRO A 335 -14.01 8.89 37.23
N ILE A 336 -14.20 7.92 38.14
CA ILE A 336 -13.17 6.94 38.49
C ILE A 336 -12.88 5.97 37.35
N GLN A 337 -13.90 5.55 36.60
CA GLN A 337 -13.73 4.71 35.41
C GLN A 337 -13.00 5.47 34.30
N LEU A 338 -13.36 6.73 34.07
CA LEU A 338 -12.70 7.57 33.06
C LEU A 338 -11.21 7.75 33.38
N ASP A 339 -10.85 7.99 34.64
CA ASP A 339 -9.45 8.10 35.05
C ASP A 339 -8.70 6.76 34.91
N ASN A 340 -9.37 5.63 35.17
CA ASN A 340 -8.82 4.31 34.88
C ASN A 340 -8.60 4.09 33.37
N GLU A 341 -9.55 4.46 32.51
CA GLU A 341 -9.41 4.37 31.06
C GLU A 341 -8.28 5.28 30.53
N LYS A 342 -8.10 6.48 31.09
CA LYS A 342 -6.93 7.32 30.77
C LYS A 342 -5.62 6.59 31.08
N ARG A 343 -5.52 5.93 32.23
CA ARG A 343 -4.33 5.13 32.59
C ARG A 343 -4.11 3.99 31.60
N TYR A 344 -5.17 3.28 31.21
CA TYR A 344 -5.11 2.21 30.22
C TYR A 344 -4.60 2.72 28.86
N VAL A 345 -5.17 3.81 28.36
CA VAL A 345 -4.76 4.44 27.09
C VAL A 345 -3.31 4.95 27.13
N ARG A 346 -2.83 5.43 28.28
CA ARG A 346 -1.41 5.81 28.47
C ARG A 346 -0.47 4.60 28.37
N GLN A 347 -0.90 3.41 28.80
CA GLN A 347 -0.12 2.18 28.60
C GLN A 347 -0.09 1.76 27.12
N ILE A 348 -1.22 1.91 26.40
CA ILE A 348 -1.26 1.71 24.94
C ILE A 348 -0.28 2.68 24.25
N ALA A 349 -0.24 3.95 24.66
CA ALA A 349 0.69 4.94 24.15
C ALA A 349 2.15 4.51 24.36
N ASP A 350 2.51 4.00 25.54
CA ASP A 350 3.87 3.49 25.80
C ASP A 350 4.24 2.31 24.89
N ILE A 351 3.29 1.42 24.61
CA ILE A 351 3.47 0.30 23.68
C ILE A 351 3.65 0.81 22.25
N VAL A 352 2.76 1.66 21.76
CA VAL A 352 2.87 2.27 20.43
C VAL A 352 4.22 2.99 20.28
N TYR A 353 4.64 3.72 21.32
CA TYR A 353 5.94 4.40 21.33
C TYR A 353 7.12 3.44 21.23
N SER A 354 7.01 2.25 21.83
CA SER A 354 8.04 1.22 21.74
C SER A 354 8.08 0.53 20.36
N LEU A 355 6.95 0.44 19.66
CA LEU A 355 6.83 -0.21 18.35
C LEU A 355 7.33 0.68 17.20
N VAL A 356 7.24 2.00 17.34
CA VAL A 356 7.45 2.94 16.24
C VAL A 356 8.91 3.39 16.10
N HIS A 357 9.37 3.50 14.85
CA HIS A 357 10.59 4.22 14.53
C HIS A 357 10.32 5.72 14.33
N TRP A 358 10.61 6.51 15.37
CA TRP A 358 10.23 7.93 15.48
C TRP A 358 10.76 8.87 14.39
N SER A 359 11.81 8.49 13.65
CA SER A 359 12.27 9.30 12.51
C SER A 359 11.19 9.55 11.45
N HIS A 360 10.20 8.67 11.33
CA HIS A 360 9.08 8.82 10.40
C HIS A 360 8.01 9.80 10.88
N PHE A 361 7.98 10.10 12.18
CA PHE A 361 6.96 10.92 12.83
C PHE A 361 7.46 12.33 13.18
N ILE A 362 8.76 12.56 13.05
CA ILE A 362 9.41 13.87 13.27
C ILE A 362 9.32 14.76 12.00
N THR A 363 8.97 14.19 10.84
CA THR A 363 8.98 14.93 9.57
C THR A 363 7.61 15.53 9.21
N LYS A 364 7.52 16.87 9.32
CA LYS A 364 6.60 17.83 8.65
C LYS A 364 5.08 17.70 8.83
N GLU A 365 4.52 16.55 9.17
CA GLU A 365 3.08 16.40 9.43
C GLU A 365 2.76 16.38 10.92
N PRO A 366 1.58 16.88 11.34
CA PRO A 366 1.14 16.73 12.73
C PRO A 366 1.10 15.25 13.11
N LEU A 367 1.72 14.90 14.24
CA LEU A 367 1.66 13.56 14.85
C LEU A 367 0.23 12.98 14.87
N SER A 368 -0.77 13.86 15.01
CA SER A 368 -2.19 13.54 15.06
C SER A 368 -2.75 12.90 13.78
N ASN A 369 -2.12 13.08 12.62
CA ASN A 369 -2.59 12.48 11.36
C ASN A 369 -2.18 11.00 11.23
N ASN A 370 -1.06 10.65 11.85
CA ASN A 370 -0.42 9.35 11.69
C ASN A 370 -0.58 8.45 12.93
N LEU A 371 -0.87 9.04 14.10
CA LEU A 371 -1.19 8.33 15.34
C LEU A 371 -2.59 8.73 15.80
N VAL A 372 -3.53 7.82 15.63
CA VAL A 372 -4.94 8.05 15.98
C VAL A 372 -5.38 7.00 16.99
N LEU A 373 -5.92 7.45 18.12
CA LEU A 373 -6.69 6.61 19.03
C LEU A 373 -8.11 7.15 19.06
N MET A 374 -9.09 6.28 18.81
CA MET A 374 -10.50 6.65 18.82
C MET A 374 -11.25 5.74 19.79
N ALA A 375 -12.19 6.30 20.54
CA ALA A 375 -13.18 5.50 21.25
C ALA A 375 -14.53 5.60 20.53
N SER A 376 -15.17 4.45 20.33
CA SER A 376 -16.46 4.31 19.68
C SER A 376 -17.38 3.40 20.47
N TYR A 377 -18.67 3.50 20.21
CA TYR A 377 -19.65 2.53 20.68
C TYR A 377 -19.83 1.40 19.67
N GLU A 378 -20.05 0.21 20.18
CA GLU A 378 -20.55 -0.93 19.44
C GLU A 378 -21.86 -0.55 18.72
N ARG A 379 -21.95 -0.95 17.45
CA ARG A 379 -23.12 -0.68 16.62
C ARG A 379 -24.19 -1.70 16.93
N THR A 380 -25.30 -1.23 17.47
CA THR A 380 -26.50 -2.03 17.71
C THR A 380 -27.37 -2.17 16.46
N ASP A 381 -27.37 -1.16 15.58
CA ASP A 381 -28.28 -1.07 14.44
C ASP A 381 -27.53 -0.82 13.12
N MET A 382 -27.85 -1.62 12.09
CA MET A 382 -27.28 -1.48 10.74
C MET A 382 -27.77 -0.24 9.99
N ILE A 383 -28.67 0.56 10.58
CA ILE A 383 -29.33 1.69 9.91
C ILE A 383 -28.48 2.96 9.95
N VAL A 384 -27.60 3.12 10.95
CA VAL A 384 -26.76 4.33 11.06
C VAL A 384 -25.40 4.07 10.40
N PRO A 385 -25.09 4.71 9.26
CA PRO A 385 -23.88 4.41 8.47
C PRO A 385 -22.58 4.93 9.10
N HIS A 386 -22.64 5.67 10.21
CA HIS A 386 -21.48 6.20 10.90
C HIS A 386 -21.21 5.50 12.24
N VAL A 387 -19.92 5.25 12.51
CA VAL A 387 -19.44 4.86 13.85
C VAL A 387 -19.75 6.00 14.81
N ARG A 388 -20.53 5.73 15.86
CA ARG A 388 -20.82 6.72 16.91
C ARG A 388 -19.60 6.81 17.82
N SER A 389 -18.88 7.93 17.75
CA SER A 389 -17.77 8.17 18.68
C SER A 389 -18.31 8.29 20.10
N ALA A 390 -17.58 7.71 21.06
CA ALA A 390 -17.92 7.83 22.46
C ALA A 390 -17.75 9.28 22.95
N GLU A 391 -18.58 9.72 23.89
CA GLU A 391 -18.52 11.10 24.41
C GLU A 391 -17.16 11.44 25.02
N PHE A 392 -16.49 10.44 25.59
CA PHE A 392 -15.16 10.53 26.19
C PHE A 392 -14.01 10.29 25.20
N SER A 393 -14.28 10.07 23.91
CA SER A 393 -13.27 9.74 22.88
C SER A 393 -12.19 10.82 22.77
N HIS A 394 -12.58 12.09 22.74
CA HIS A 394 -11.62 13.19 22.67
C HIS A 394 -10.71 13.22 23.90
N THR A 395 -11.27 13.03 25.10
CA THR A 395 -10.52 12.99 26.36
C THR A 395 -9.48 11.86 26.37
N LEU A 396 -9.85 10.67 25.91
CA LEU A 396 -8.92 9.55 25.82
C LEU A 396 -7.84 9.79 24.76
N TYR A 397 -8.19 10.38 23.62
CA TYR A 397 -7.23 10.72 22.58
C TYR A 397 -6.20 11.77 23.05
N GLN A 398 -6.61 12.77 23.83
CA GLN A 398 -5.66 13.72 24.43
C GLN A 398 -4.71 13.03 25.40
N ALA A 399 -5.22 12.18 26.30
CA ALA A 399 -4.37 11.43 27.23
C ALA A 399 -3.35 10.52 26.50
N PHE A 400 -3.74 9.95 25.36
CA PHE A 400 -2.86 9.18 24.48
C PHE A 400 -1.73 10.06 23.92
N LEU A 401 -2.06 11.19 23.28
CA LEU A 401 -1.08 12.09 22.67
C LEU A 401 -0.14 12.75 23.70
N GLU A 402 -0.68 13.18 24.84
CA GLU A 402 0.11 13.72 25.95
C GLU A 402 1.17 12.72 26.40
N ARG A 403 0.80 11.45 26.52
CA ARG A 403 1.75 10.41 26.93
C ARG A 403 2.82 10.15 25.87
N ILE A 404 2.46 10.12 24.59
CA ILE A 404 3.44 10.03 23.50
C ILE A 404 4.43 11.20 23.59
N LYS A 405 3.94 12.43 23.82
CA LYS A 405 4.77 13.63 23.96
C LYS A 405 5.72 13.54 25.16
N GLU A 406 5.22 13.14 26.34
CA GLU A 406 6.04 12.94 27.55
C GLU A 406 7.20 11.96 27.30
N ARG A 407 6.96 10.87 26.56
CA ARG A 407 7.98 9.88 26.20
C ARG A 407 9.03 10.46 25.26
N GLY A 408 8.59 11.22 24.24
CA GLY A 408 9.48 11.93 23.33
C GLY A 408 10.40 12.92 24.07
N GLU A 409 9.83 13.74 24.95
CA GLU A 409 10.60 14.69 25.78
C GLU A 409 11.56 13.99 26.76
N ALA A 410 11.19 12.83 27.29
CA ALA A 410 12.06 12.05 28.16
C ALA A 410 13.27 11.48 27.38
N ASP A 411 13.07 11.02 26.15
CA ASP A 411 14.15 10.52 25.30
C ASP A 411 15.08 11.65 24.83
N ILE A 412 14.54 12.84 24.50
CA ILE A 412 15.35 14.02 24.18
C ILE A 412 16.23 14.41 25.37
N ARG A 413 15.65 14.53 26.57
CA ARG A 413 16.40 14.86 27.80
C ARG A 413 17.49 13.84 28.12
N ARG A 414 17.24 12.55 27.87
CA ARG A 414 18.24 11.49 28.03
C ARG A 414 19.41 11.68 27.06
N LEU A 415 19.13 12.00 25.81
CA LEU A 415 20.18 12.25 24.80
C LEU A 415 21.02 13.49 25.18
N GLU A 416 20.39 14.56 25.65
CA GLU A 416 21.06 15.79 26.07
C GLU A 416 21.92 15.61 27.34
N GLY A 417 21.47 14.79 28.30
CA GLY A 417 22.24 14.51 29.52
C GLY A 417 23.38 13.51 29.37
N THR A 418 23.58 12.94 28.18
CA THR A 418 24.67 11.99 27.87
C THR A 418 25.77 12.62 26.99
N MET A 419 25.63 13.90 26.60
CA MET A 419 26.66 14.72 25.95
C MET A 419 27.42 15.54 26.99
#